data_AF-A0A368PPB3-F1
#
_entry.id   AF-A0A368PPB3-F1
#
_cell.length_a   1.000
_cell.length_b   1.000
_cell.length_c   1.000
_cell.angle_alpha   90.00
_cell.angle_beta   90.00
_cell.angle_gamma   90.00
#
_symmetry.space_group_name_H-M   'P 1'
#
loop_
_entity.id
_entity.type
_entity.pdbx_description
1 polymer ?
#
loop_
_entity_poly.entity_id
_entity_poly.type
_entity_poly.pdbx_seq_one_letter_code
_entity_poly.pdbx_strand_id
1 'polypeptide(L)'
;MNEHYFVVHDLIHDVAREVSLHECLTVDGSDLQKIFPSVRHVGIWTELVYNEQNIERSITFEEKQDQIQNNVILTSLESLMLVGVYDENFSTKFVKILDQLHYIRVLKISAMPFNAEILLSSVKKFIHLRYSELRFDSDLHKPLPDAICKLYHLQVLDVRHWRGLDDLPKGYE
;
A
#
# COMPACT_ATOMS: atom_id res chain seq x y z
N MET A 1 -8.93 -19.23 -16.43
CA MET A 1 -9.48 -19.63 -15.11
C MET A 1 -10.80 -18.91 -14.95
N ASN A 2 -11.89 -19.60 -14.58
CA ASN A 2 -13.18 -18.96 -14.31
C ASN A 2 -13.06 -18.21 -12.97
N GLU A 3 -13.02 -16.88 -13.02
CA GLU A 3 -13.09 -16.05 -11.82
C GLU A 3 -14.55 -15.99 -11.35
N HIS A 4 -14.82 -16.60 -10.20
CA HIS A 4 -16.07 -16.41 -9.49
C HIS A 4 -15.93 -15.16 -8.62
N TYR A 5 -16.63 -14.08 -8.98
CA TYR A 5 -16.69 -12.88 -8.14
C TYR A 5 -17.76 -13.05 -7.07
N PHE A 6 -17.38 -12.81 -5.82
CA PHE A 6 -18.31 -12.68 -4.71
C PHE A 6 -18.60 -11.20 -4.49
N VAL A 7 -19.86 -10.81 -4.64
CA VAL A 7 -20.30 -9.43 -4.35
C VAL A 7 -20.71 -9.38 -2.88
N VAL A 8 -19.99 -8.59 -2.09
CA VAL A 8 -20.43 -8.24 -0.74
C VAL A 8 -21.60 -7.27 -0.90
N HIS A 9 -22.72 -7.57 -0.25
CA HIS A 9 -23.90 -6.72 -0.29
C HIS A 9 -23.61 -5.35 0.36
N ASP A 10 -24.14 -4.25 -0.21
CA ASP A 10 -23.88 -2.87 0.26
C ASP A 10 -24.13 -2.70 1.75
N LEU A 11 -25.21 -3.29 2.28
CA LEU A 11 -25.48 -3.32 3.72
C LEU A 11 -24.33 -3.89 4.57
N ILE A 12 -23.68 -4.97 4.13
CA ILE A 12 -22.55 -5.56 4.85
C ILE A 12 -21.34 -4.61 4.77
N HIS A 13 -21.11 -4.00 3.61
CA HIS A 13 -20.06 -3.00 3.43
C HIS A 13 -20.28 -1.78 4.33
N ASP A 14 -21.50 -1.24 4.40
CA ASP A 14 -21.83 -0.08 5.22
C ASP A 14 -21.68 -0.39 6.70
N VAL A 15 -22.17 -1.54 7.15
CA VAL A 15 -21.96 -1.99 8.54
C VAL A 15 -20.47 -2.13 8.84
N ALA A 16 -19.69 -2.74 7.94
CA ALA A 16 -18.24 -2.89 8.12
C ALA A 16 -17.53 -1.53 8.22
N ARG A 17 -17.94 -0.55 7.43
CA ARG A 17 -17.40 0.82 7.48
C ARG A 17 -17.75 1.53 8.78
N GLU A 18 -19.00 1.41 9.25
CA GLU A 18 -19.43 2.01 10.52
C GLU A 18 -18.69 1.41 11.73
N VAL A 19 -18.57 0.08 11.80
CA VAL A 19 -17.90 -0.57 12.95
C VAL A 19 -16.39 -0.36 12.96
N SER A 20 -15.77 -0.13 11.80
CA SER A 20 -14.32 0.07 11.68
C SER A 20 -13.89 1.53 11.62
N LEU A 21 -14.83 2.48 11.61
CA LEU A 21 -14.62 3.91 11.39
C LEU A 21 -13.46 4.55 12.19
N HIS A 22 -13.24 4.07 13.42
CA HIS A 22 -12.23 4.63 14.33
C HIS A 22 -10.84 4.00 14.15
N GLU A 23 -10.76 2.81 13.56
CA GLU A 23 -9.52 2.03 13.44
C GLU A 23 -9.04 1.94 11.99
N CYS A 24 -9.94 2.12 11.02
CA CYS A 24 -9.68 2.01 9.59
C CYS A 24 -9.95 3.35 8.87
N LEU A 25 -9.05 3.70 7.94
CA LEU A 25 -9.20 4.83 7.03
C LEU A 25 -9.08 4.34 5.59
N THR A 26 -10.07 4.69 4.76
CA THR A 26 -10.04 4.44 3.32
C THR A 26 -9.76 5.74 2.57
N VAL A 27 -8.80 5.68 1.67
CA VAL A 27 -8.32 6.81 0.85
C VAL A 27 -8.58 6.49 -0.60
N ASP A 28 -9.60 7.12 -1.15
CA ASP A 28 -10.07 6.89 -2.51
C ASP A 28 -10.60 8.21 -3.11
N GLY A 29 -11.20 8.12 -4.29
CA GLY A 29 -11.83 9.26 -4.96
C GLY A 29 -13.15 9.76 -4.34
N SER A 30 -13.62 9.19 -3.22
CA SER A 30 -14.86 9.63 -2.56
C SER A 30 -14.69 10.91 -1.74
N ASP A 31 -15.71 11.35 -1.01
CA ASP A 31 -15.64 12.53 -0.15
C ASP A 31 -14.62 12.42 1.00
N LEU A 32 -14.24 13.57 1.57
CA LEU A 32 -13.33 13.64 2.71
C LEU A 32 -13.92 12.93 3.94
N GLN A 33 -13.14 12.01 4.51
CA GLN A 33 -13.46 11.33 5.75
C GLN A 33 -12.68 11.97 6.91
N LYS A 34 -13.32 12.07 8.07
CA LYS A 34 -12.65 12.49 9.30
C LYS A 34 -11.58 11.46 9.68
N ILE A 35 -10.36 11.93 9.92
CA ILE A 35 -9.27 11.07 10.39
C ILE A 35 -9.28 11.03 11.92
N PHE A 36 -9.45 9.83 12.50
CA PHE A 36 -9.41 9.62 13.94
C PHE A 36 -7.98 9.29 14.42
N PRO A 37 -7.55 9.77 15.60
CA PRO A 37 -6.22 9.45 16.14
C PRO A 37 -6.00 7.95 16.42
N SER A 38 -7.08 7.18 16.56
CA SER A 38 -7.05 5.73 16.80
C SER A 38 -6.87 4.89 15.54
N VAL A 39 -6.81 5.51 14.34
CA VAL A 39 -6.61 4.80 13.08
C VAL A 39 -5.30 4.01 13.13
N ARG A 40 -5.38 2.72 12.78
CA ARG A 40 -4.24 1.80 12.69
C ARG A 40 -4.14 1.15 11.32
N HIS A 41 -5.20 1.19 10.54
CA HIS A 41 -5.29 0.53 9.24
C HIS A 41 -5.63 1.54 8.16
N VAL A 42 -4.77 1.69 7.16
CA VAL A 42 -4.99 2.58 6.02
C VAL A 42 -5.03 1.76 4.73
N GLY A 43 -6.10 1.92 3.96
CA GLY A 43 -6.22 1.40 2.61
C GLY A 43 -6.31 2.55 1.61
N ILE A 44 -5.40 2.60 0.65
CA ILE A 44 -5.39 3.57 -0.44
C ILE A 44 -5.81 2.87 -1.72
N TRP A 45 -6.92 3.32 -2.31
CA TRP A 45 -7.52 2.76 -3.52
C TRP A 45 -7.47 3.82 -4.61
N THR A 46 -6.61 3.62 -5.59
CA THR A 46 -6.36 4.59 -6.66
C THR A 46 -7.22 4.31 -7.90
N GLU A 47 -7.90 3.17 -7.98
CA GLU A 47 -8.70 2.74 -9.14
C GLU A 47 -9.80 3.74 -9.52
N LEU A 48 -10.44 4.39 -8.54
CA LEU A 48 -11.47 5.38 -8.79
C LEU A 48 -10.91 6.76 -9.20
N VAL A 49 -9.60 6.96 -9.03
CA VAL A 49 -8.92 8.25 -9.24
C VAL A 49 -8.15 8.23 -10.56
N TYR A 50 -7.50 7.12 -10.86
CA TYR A 50 -6.73 6.92 -12.08
C TYR A 50 -7.55 6.05 -13.04
N ASN A 51 -8.28 6.69 -13.94
CA ASN A 51 -8.87 6.02 -15.09
C ASN A 51 -8.11 6.44 -16.37
N GLU A 52 -8.12 5.59 -17.39
CA GLU A 52 -7.40 5.84 -18.66
C GLU A 52 -7.91 7.07 -19.45
N GLN A 53 -8.98 7.72 -19.00
CA GLN A 53 -9.77 8.71 -19.76
C GLN A 53 -9.81 10.11 -19.12
N ASN A 54 -9.28 10.31 -17.92
CA ASN A 54 -9.35 11.60 -17.21
C ASN A 54 -8.04 11.90 -16.48
N ILE A 55 -7.35 12.93 -16.96
CA ILE A 55 -6.00 13.35 -16.53
C ILE A 55 -6.05 14.32 -15.33
N GLU A 56 -7.23 14.83 -14.96
CA GLU A 56 -7.37 15.71 -13.81
C GLU A 56 -7.50 14.88 -12.54
N ARG A 57 -6.36 14.74 -11.83
CA ARG A 57 -6.32 14.20 -10.48
C ARG A 57 -7.39 14.91 -9.65
N SER A 58 -8.28 14.14 -9.03
CA SER A 58 -9.29 14.70 -8.13
C SER A 58 -8.58 15.55 -7.08
N ILE A 59 -8.90 16.85 -7.03
CA ILE A 59 -8.38 17.79 -6.02
C ILE A 59 -8.60 17.19 -4.62
N THR A 60 -9.76 16.58 -4.41
CA THR A 60 -10.12 15.89 -3.17
C THR A 60 -9.16 14.73 -2.85
N PHE A 61 -8.70 13.97 -3.84
CA PHE A 61 -7.73 12.90 -3.60
C PHE A 61 -6.34 13.45 -3.23
N GLU A 62 -5.88 14.51 -3.90
CA GLU A 62 -4.61 15.16 -3.53
C GLU A 62 -4.68 15.74 -2.12
N GLU A 63 -5.80 16.38 -1.75
CA GLU A 63 -6.05 16.89 -0.41
C GLU A 63 -6.05 15.78 0.65
N LYS A 64 -6.67 14.61 0.36
CA LYS A 64 -6.62 13.45 1.26
C LYS A 64 -5.18 12.96 1.45
N GLN A 65 -4.43 12.88 0.36
CA GLN A 65 -3.05 12.43 0.41
C GLN A 65 -2.20 13.37 1.28
N ASP A 66 -2.37 14.68 1.11
CA ASP A 66 -1.63 15.69 1.87
C ASP A 66 -2.05 15.70 3.34
N GLN A 67 -3.34 15.48 3.65
CA GLN A 67 -3.80 15.32 5.03
C GLN A 67 -3.14 14.13 5.71
N ILE A 68 -3.04 12.99 5.02
CA ILE A 68 -2.43 11.77 5.58
C ILE A 68 -0.93 11.93 5.75
N GLN A 69 -0.24 12.48 4.75
CA GLN A 69 1.21 12.66 4.79
C GLN A 69 1.67 13.49 6.00
N ASN A 70 0.81 14.39 6.48
CA ASN A 70 1.08 15.28 7.61
C ASN A 70 0.40 14.83 8.92
N ASN A 71 -0.25 13.66 8.94
CA ASN A 71 -1.01 13.22 10.10
C ASN A 71 -0.18 12.37 11.06
N VAL A 72 -0.39 12.58 12.37
CA VAL A 72 0.25 11.81 13.44
C VAL A 72 -0.04 10.30 13.38
N ILE A 73 -1.16 9.88 12.77
CA ILE A 73 -1.54 8.45 12.67
C ILE A 73 -0.46 7.59 12.00
N LEU A 74 0.38 8.16 11.13
CA LEU A 74 1.47 7.44 10.45
C LEU A 74 2.45 6.80 11.44
N THR A 75 2.59 7.39 12.63
CA THR A 75 3.46 6.87 13.69
C THR A 75 2.89 5.69 14.45
N SER A 76 1.61 5.34 14.25
CA SER A 76 0.92 4.25 14.96
C SER A 76 0.26 3.23 14.02
N LEU A 77 0.44 3.35 12.70
CA LEU A 77 -0.15 2.43 11.74
C LEU A 77 0.41 1.01 11.90
N GLU A 78 -0.51 0.04 11.88
CA GLU A 78 -0.25 -1.39 11.90
C GLU A 78 -0.38 -2.00 10.49
N SER A 79 -1.24 -1.45 9.62
CA SER A 79 -1.33 -1.88 8.23
C SER A 79 -1.47 -0.75 7.23
N LEU A 80 -0.80 -0.90 6.09
CA LEU A 80 -0.94 -0.04 4.93
C LEU A 80 -1.15 -0.87 3.67
N MET A 81 -2.19 -0.54 2.91
CA MET A 81 -2.48 -1.14 1.62
C MET A 81 -2.55 -0.06 0.55
N LEU A 82 -1.93 -0.31 -0.60
CA LEU A 82 -2.03 0.49 -1.81
C LEU A 82 -2.53 -0.42 -2.94
N VAL A 83 -3.69 -0.10 -3.50
CA VAL A 83 -4.38 -0.88 -4.52
C VAL A 83 -4.73 0.01 -5.71
N GLY A 84 -4.46 -0.49 -6.91
CA GLY A 84 -4.67 0.21 -8.18
C GLY A 84 -3.40 0.78 -8.79
N VAL A 85 -3.56 1.42 -9.95
CA VAL A 85 -2.49 2.09 -10.70
C VAL A 85 -2.31 3.53 -10.21
N TYR A 86 -1.10 4.08 -10.34
CA TYR A 86 -0.80 5.44 -9.92
C TYR A 86 0.38 6.00 -10.72
N ASP A 87 0.50 7.33 -10.75
CA ASP A 87 1.57 8.03 -11.46
C ASP A 87 2.83 8.27 -10.60
N GLU A 88 3.88 8.78 -11.23
CA GLU A 88 5.16 9.07 -10.58
C GLU A 88 5.04 10.12 -9.46
N ASN A 89 4.12 11.09 -9.59
CA ASN A 89 3.89 12.10 -8.58
C ASN A 89 3.32 11.47 -7.29
N PHE A 90 2.30 10.63 -7.42
CA PHE A 90 1.78 9.88 -6.30
C PHE A 90 2.84 8.97 -5.69
N SER A 91 3.61 8.26 -6.51
CA SER A 91 4.73 7.43 -6.06
C SER A 91 5.70 8.21 -5.17
N THR A 92 6.08 9.42 -5.60
CA THR A 92 7.00 10.30 -4.86
C THR A 92 6.42 10.72 -3.49
N LYS A 93 5.14 11.08 -3.44
CA LYS A 93 4.45 11.40 -2.17
C LYS A 93 4.30 10.15 -1.28
N PHE A 94 3.99 9.00 -1.87
CA PHE A 94 3.83 7.74 -1.15
C PHE A 94 5.13 7.26 -0.49
N VAL A 95 6.28 7.44 -1.12
CA VAL A 95 7.59 7.19 -0.48
C VAL A 95 7.75 8.00 0.81
N LYS A 96 7.32 9.27 0.83
CA LYS A 96 7.36 10.10 2.05
C LYS A 96 6.43 9.59 3.14
N ILE A 97 5.31 8.96 2.78
CA ILE A 97 4.45 8.29 3.75
C ILE A 97 5.18 7.09 4.35
N LEU A 98 5.75 6.22 3.51
CA LEU A 98 6.47 5.02 3.95
C LEU A 98 7.63 5.35 4.88
N ASP A 99 8.35 6.45 4.63
CA ASP A 99 9.48 6.87 5.45
C ASP A 99 9.11 7.29 6.88
N GLN A 100 7.84 7.62 7.13
CA GLN A 100 7.33 8.00 8.44
C GLN A 100 6.78 6.81 9.25
N LEU A 101 6.66 5.63 8.65
CA LEU A 101 6.07 4.47 9.29
C LEU A 101 7.09 3.72 10.14
N HIS A 102 6.66 3.26 11.33
CA HIS A 102 7.53 2.56 12.28
C HIS A 102 7.00 1.19 12.73
N TYR A 103 5.68 1.01 12.84
CA TYR A 103 5.08 -0.18 13.49
C TYR A 103 4.25 -1.07 12.56
N ILE A 104 4.49 -0.97 11.25
CA ILE A 104 3.76 -1.72 10.24
C ILE A 104 4.01 -3.22 10.38
N ARG A 105 2.91 -3.97 10.46
CA ARG A 105 2.86 -5.43 10.46
C ARG A 105 2.36 -6.01 9.14
N VAL A 106 1.54 -5.25 8.41
CA VAL A 106 0.97 -5.66 7.13
C VAL A 106 1.22 -4.56 6.09
N LEU A 107 1.92 -4.92 5.02
CA LEU A 107 2.13 -4.05 3.87
C LEU A 107 1.64 -4.74 2.60
N LYS A 108 0.78 -4.08 1.84
CA LYS A 108 0.35 -4.53 0.51
C LYS A 108 0.54 -3.40 -0.49
N ILE A 109 1.23 -3.67 -1.59
CA ILE A 109 1.45 -2.69 -2.66
C ILE A 109 1.19 -3.38 -3.99
N SER A 110 0.06 -3.03 -4.62
CA SER A 110 -0.57 -3.83 -5.68
C SER A 110 -0.09 -3.52 -7.10
N ALA A 111 0.82 -2.56 -7.28
CA ALA A 111 1.53 -2.32 -8.53
C ALA A 111 2.63 -1.29 -8.25
N MET A 112 3.90 -1.61 -8.49
CA MET A 112 5.01 -0.66 -8.35
C MET A 112 5.62 -0.31 -9.71
N PRO A 113 4.96 0.55 -10.52
CA PRO A 113 5.51 0.96 -11.82
C PRO A 113 6.70 1.92 -11.69
N PHE A 114 6.74 2.70 -10.60
CA PHE A 114 7.73 3.77 -10.38
C PHE A 114 8.45 3.61 -9.04
N ASN A 115 9.70 4.07 -8.97
CA ASN A 115 10.49 4.19 -7.73
C ASN A 115 10.58 2.92 -6.87
N ALA A 116 10.46 1.73 -7.46
CA ALA A 116 10.44 0.47 -6.72
C ALA A 116 11.67 0.31 -5.81
N GLU A 117 12.87 0.70 -6.26
CA GLU A 117 14.07 0.66 -5.41
C GLU A 117 13.96 1.53 -4.16
N ILE A 118 13.48 2.76 -4.33
CA ILE A 118 13.34 3.73 -3.24
C ILE A 118 12.27 3.22 -2.26
N LEU A 119 11.15 2.77 -2.78
CA LEU A 119 10.04 2.21 -2.01
C LEU A 119 10.51 1.00 -1.18
N LEU A 120 11.23 0.06 -1.80
CA LEU A 120 11.78 -1.12 -1.14
C LEU A 120 12.89 -0.76 -0.14
N SER A 121 13.58 0.37 -0.35
CA SER A 121 14.56 0.88 0.61
C SER A 121 13.90 1.35 1.91
N SER A 122 12.64 1.80 1.88
CA SER A 122 11.88 2.14 3.09
C SER A 122 11.38 0.88 3.80
N VAL A 123 11.00 -0.17 3.05
CA VAL A 123 10.51 -1.45 3.61
C VAL A 123 11.49 -2.08 4.59
N LYS A 124 12.81 -1.93 4.37
CA LYS A 124 13.86 -2.45 5.29
C LYS A 124 13.75 -1.93 6.73
N LYS A 125 13.04 -0.81 6.95
CA LYS A 125 12.82 -0.19 8.26
C LYS A 125 11.73 -0.89 9.06
N PHE A 126 10.85 -1.66 8.40
CA PHE A 126 9.68 -2.27 9.02
C PHE A 126 10.04 -3.59 9.71
N ILE A 127 10.82 -3.49 10.79
CA ILE A 127 11.29 -4.67 11.53
C ILE A 127 10.15 -5.52 12.09
N HIS A 128 8.97 -4.93 12.31
CA HIS A 128 7.78 -5.61 12.82
C HIS A 128 6.90 -6.22 11.73
N LEU A 129 7.30 -6.12 10.46
CA LEU A 129 6.51 -6.60 9.32
C LEU A 129 6.33 -8.11 9.41
N ARG A 130 5.09 -8.57 9.28
CA ARG A 130 4.68 -9.99 9.30
C ARG A 130 4.10 -10.44 7.97
N TYR A 131 3.43 -9.55 7.25
CA TYR A 131 2.90 -9.81 5.92
C TYR A 131 3.39 -8.72 4.97
N SER A 132 3.94 -9.14 3.83
CA SER A 132 4.32 -8.25 2.73
C SER A 132 3.83 -8.82 1.41
N GLU A 133 3.01 -8.07 0.70
CA GLU A 133 2.64 -8.36 -0.68
C GLU A 133 3.20 -7.26 -1.59
N LEU A 134 4.06 -7.67 -2.53
CA LEU A 134 4.78 -6.79 -3.42
C LEU A 134 4.52 -7.20 -4.86
N ARG A 135 3.76 -6.38 -5.59
CA ARG A 135 3.50 -6.57 -7.02
C ARG A 135 4.31 -5.56 -7.82
N PHE A 136 5.27 -6.06 -8.60
CA PHE A 136 6.08 -5.24 -9.49
C PHE A 136 5.42 -5.19 -10.87
N ASP A 137 5.06 -3.99 -11.32
CA ASP A 137 4.31 -3.78 -12.56
C ASP A 137 5.25 -3.34 -13.68
N SER A 138 6.19 -4.23 -14.01
CA SER A 138 7.17 -4.02 -15.07
C SER A 138 7.59 -5.37 -15.65
N ASP A 139 7.88 -5.38 -16.95
CA ASP A 139 8.45 -6.56 -17.61
C ASP A 139 9.93 -6.78 -17.25
N LEU A 140 10.56 -5.83 -16.54
CA LEU A 140 11.97 -5.91 -16.15
C LEU A 140 12.21 -7.06 -15.17
N HIS A 141 13.12 -7.96 -15.54
CA HIS A 141 13.62 -9.00 -14.66
C HIS A 141 14.53 -8.38 -13.60
N LYS A 142 14.17 -8.49 -12.33
CA LYS A 142 14.94 -7.88 -11.25
C LYS A 142 14.96 -8.76 -9.99
N PRO A 143 16.13 -9.04 -9.39
CA PRO A 143 16.18 -9.77 -8.14
C PRO A 143 15.41 -9.04 -7.05
N LEU A 144 14.84 -9.81 -6.12
CA LEU A 144 14.30 -9.23 -4.89
C LEU A 144 15.41 -8.49 -4.13
N PRO A 145 15.15 -7.29 -3.59
CA PRO A 145 16.18 -6.57 -2.85
C PRO A 145 16.62 -7.32 -1.59
N ASP A 146 17.92 -7.31 -1.29
CA ASP A 146 18.51 -7.87 -0.05
C ASP A 146 17.89 -7.29 1.23
N ALA A 147 17.22 -6.14 1.13
CA ALA A 147 16.44 -5.55 2.22
C ALA A 147 15.39 -6.52 2.79
N ILE A 148 14.80 -7.38 1.94
CA ILE A 148 13.78 -8.34 2.36
C ILE A 148 14.36 -9.38 3.32
N CYS A 149 15.63 -9.76 3.17
CA CYS A 149 16.32 -10.68 4.07
C CYS A 149 16.47 -10.13 5.51
N LYS A 150 16.30 -8.82 5.70
CA LYS A 150 16.42 -8.17 7.03
C LYS A 150 15.10 -8.12 7.79
N LEU A 151 14.01 -8.62 7.20
CA LEU A 151 12.67 -8.62 7.80
C LEU A 151 12.48 -9.88 8.63
N TYR A 152 13.17 -9.97 9.77
CA TYR A 152 13.22 -11.20 10.59
C TYR A 152 11.88 -11.66 11.20
N HIS A 153 10.88 -10.78 11.23
CA HIS A 153 9.53 -11.11 11.70
C HIS A 153 8.55 -11.43 10.57
N LEU A 154 9.01 -11.42 9.31
CA LEU A 154 8.18 -11.69 8.15
C LEU A 154 7.72 -13.15 8.18
N GLN A 155 6.41 -13.34 8.10
CA GLN A 155 5.75 -14.64 8.11
C GLN A 155 5.26 -15.01 6.70
N VAL A 156 4.80 -14.01 5.95
CA VAL A 156 4.30 -14.18 4.59
C VAL A 156 4.92 -13.13 3.68
N LEU A 157 5.57 -13.61 2.62
CA LEU A 157 6.02 -12.81 1.50
C LEU A 157 5.27 -13.26 0.24
N ASP A 158 4.36 -12.43 -0.23
CA ASP A 158 3.66 -12.66 -1.50
C ASP A 158 4.31 -11.84 -2.62
N VAL A 159 5.02 -12.55 -3.49
CA VAL A 159 5.75 -12.04 -4.64
C VAL A 159 5.36 -12.79 -5.92
N ARG A 160 4.14 -13.34 -5.98
CA ARG A 160 3.66 -14.15 -7.12
C ARG A 160 3.70 -13.42 -8.47
N HIS A 161 3.68 -12.08 -8.43
CA HIS A 161 3.76 -11.21 -9.61
C HIS A 161 5.13 -10.57 -9.79
N TRP A 162 6.15 -11.01 -9.05
CA TRP A 162 7.50 -10.51 -9.17
C TRP A 162 8.26 -11.28 -10.25
N ARG A 163 8.94 -10.56 -11.15
CA ARG A 163 9.82 -11.15 -12.17
C ARG A 163 11.27 -11.00 -11.73
N GLY A 164 12.06 -12.08 -11.78
CA GLY A 164 13.41 -12.09 -11.21
C GLY A 164 13.59 -12.93 -9.95
N LEU A 165 12.68 -13.88 -9.70
CA LEU A 165 12.79 -14.80 -8.55
C LEU A 165 13.84 -15.89 -8.74
N ASP A 166 14.36 -16.07 -9.96
CA ASP A 166 15.44 -17.01 -10.25
C ASP A 166 16.76 -16.59 -9.57
N ASP A 167 16.92 -15.31 -9.28
CA ASP A 167 18.06 -14.71 -8.57
C ASP A 167 17.64 -14.38 -7.12
N LEU A 168 17.78 -15.33 -6.21
CA LEU A 168 17.50 -15.09 -4.79
C LEU A 168 18.49 -14.06 -4.21
N PRO A 169 18.04 -13.17 -3.31
CA PRO A 169 18.93 -12.23 -2.65
C PRO A 169 20.00 -12.96 -1.84
N LYS A 170 21.20 -12.38 -1.78
CA LYS A 170 22.43 -13.03 -1.25
C LYS A 170 22.36 -13.43 0.23
N GLY A 171 21.33 -12.96 0.95
CA GLY A 171 21.09 -13.30 2.35
C GLY A 171 20.39 -14.64 2.60
N TYR A 172 20.12 -15.44 1.56
CA TYR A 172 19.51 -16.78 1.66
C TYR A 172 20.48 -17.93 1.32
N GLU A 173 21.78 -17.65 1.15
CA GLU A 173 22.84 -18.68 0.99
C GLU A 173 23.31 -19.26 2.34
#